data_AF-A0A1V0TXI1-F1
#
_entry.id   AF-A0A1V0TXI1-F1
#
_cell.length_a   1.000
_cell.length_b   1.000
_cell.length_c   1.000
_cell.angle_alpha   90.00
_cell.angle_beta   90.00
_cell.angle_gamma   90.00
#
_symmetry.space_group_name_H-M   'P 1'
#
loop_
_entity.id
_entity.type
_entity.pdbx_description
1 polymer ?
#
loop_
_entity_poly.entity_id
_entity_poly.type
_entity_poly.pdbx_seq_one_letter_code
_entity_poly.pdbx_strand_id
1 'polypeptide(L)'
;MTTSPAAENDPYLLPMPGPDSVVVLPQWISAGNTHPNSRYQDLIWSLAPLIDNPGTHLAKILWRNCPAPLRGQLKLAAWTMINGQLRPTYLQVRGTAARARTSPLDVQGTCHEWLRLANWLCKRSITSLAACTEADWRAYASERFDDGVSRGHAEKVYARLADLWAFDQLSARPSGIVRPPWDTEGVDDFLPAANGTGGGENTTEPLDPQVLGPLLVWAIRFVDDLSDDILTAWAERCRLTALATTNKATSTSRAALAEYLLPLARNGAPLPASSSGHRLRLAHTYIAAVTGVSRKQVEGFGRRHGLLTLAAERPGPCPMRTPITGQIDGKPWREHMDFNEASALMRHLGTAAMIICLYLTGMRPQENGAELHLMQHSAGFE
;
A
#
# COMPACT_ATOMS: atom_id res chain seq x y z
N MET A 1 12.12 46.74 40.48
CA MET A 1 12.03 46.16 39.12
C MET A 1 12.94 44.95 39.09
N THR A 2 12.37 43.76 39.13
CA THR A 2 13.07 42.50 38.86
C THR A 2 12.02 41.54 38.29
N THR A 3 11.80 41.67 36.99
CA THR A 3 11.02 40.73 36.19
C THR A 3 11.83 39.44 36.03
N SER A 4 11.37 38.36 36.66
CA SER A 4 11.77 36.99 36.30
C SER A 4 11.53 36.76 34.81
N PRO A 5 12.44 36.11 34.07
CA PRO A 5 12.13 35.70 32.71
C PRO A 5 11.02 34.64 32.80
N ALA A 6 9.89 34.92 32.16
CA ALA A 6 8.88 33.91 31.91
C ALA A 6 9.56 32.79 31.12
N ALA A 7 9.53 31.56 31.65
CA ALA A 7 9.97 30.38 30.92
C ALA A 7 9.24 30.38 29.57
N GLU A 8 9.98 30.51 28.47
CA GLU A 8 9.43 30.35 27.14
C GLU A 8 8.69 29.01 27.08
N ASN A 9 7.39 29.04 26.77
CA ASN A 9 6.61 27.82 26.56
C ASN A 9 7.20 27.11 25.35
N ASP A 10 8.00 26.07 25.60
CA ASP A 10 8.59 25.26 24.56
C ASP A 10 7.52 24.36 23.92
N PRO A 11 7.12 24.61 22.66
CA PRO A 11 6.01 23.89 22.02
C PRO A 11 6.33 22.41 21.73
N TYR A 12 7.59 21.99 21.90
CA TYR A 12 8.02 20.60 21.70
C TYR A 12 8.02 19.78 22.99
N LEU A 13 7.92 20.42 24.16
CA LEU A 13 7.80 19.74 25.45
C LEU A 13 6.35 19.37 25.72
N LEU A 14 6.09 18.06 25.82
CA LEU A 14 4.76 17.59 26.18
C LEU A 14 4.56 17.54 27.69
N PRO A 15 3.35 17.82 28.19
CA PRO A 15 3.04 17.72 29.61
C PRO A 15 3.09 16.27 30.10
N MET A 16 3.27 16.08 31.42
CA MET A 16 3.37 14.74 32.02
C MET A 16 2.04 13.98 31.89
N PRO A 17 1.99 12.79 31.24
CA PRO A 17 0.76 12.00 31.14
C PRO A 17 0.38 11.36 32.47
N GLY A 18 -0.83 11.64 32.96
CA GLY A 18 -1.41 10.94 34.11
C GLY A 18 -1.73 9.47 33.80
N PRO A 19 -2.04 8.63 34.81
CA PRO A 19 -2.37 7.21 34.61
C PRO A 19 -3.50 6.97 33.60
N ASP A 20 -4.52 7.85 33.62
CA ASP A 20 -5.68 7.80 32.73
C ASP A 20 -5.54 8.64 31.45
N SER A 21 -4.38 9.27 31.23
CA SER A 21 -4.11 9.98 29.97
C SER A 21 -4.23 9.02 28.79
N VAL A 22 -4.80 9.50 27.69
CA VAL A 22 -4.88 8.72 26.46
C VAL A 22 -3.50 8.53 25.84
N VAL A 23 -3.26 7.37 25.22
CA VAL A 23 -1.98 7.07 24.57
C VAL A 23 -1.82 7.89 23.30
N VAL A 24 -2.88 8.05 22.51
CA VAL A 24 -2.91 8.90 21.32
C VAL A 24 -3.75 10.13 21.61
N LEU A 25 -3.18 11.33 21.49
CA LEU A 25 -3.94 12.55 21.75
C LEU A 25 -5.00 12.81 20.64
N PRO A 26 -6.17 13.39 20.97
CA PRO A 26 -7.29 13.51 20.03
C PRO A 26 -6.97 14.25 18.73
N GLN A 27 -6.04 15.22 18.74
CA GLN A 27 -5.64 15.94 17.53
C GLN A 27 -4.97 15.06 16.47
N TRP A 28 -4.52 13.86 16.85
CA TRP A 28 -3.87 12.91 15.94
C TRP A 28 -4.82 11.83 15.42
N ILE A 29 -6.07 11.82 15.86
CA ILE A 29 -7.08 10.84 15.51
C ILE A 29 -7.98 11.45 14.44
N SER A 30 -8.07 10.82 13.27
CA SER A 30 -8.98 11.28 12.22
C SER A 30 -10.44 11.15 12.67
N ALA A 31 -11.30 12.09 12.25
CA ALA A 31 -12.69 12.17 12.70
C ALA A 31 -13.54 10.90 12.44
N GLY A 32 -13.15 10.09 11.45
CA GLY A 32 -13.81 8.81 11.14
C GLY A 32 -13.24 7.59 11.88
N ASN A 33 -12.17 7.75 12.65
CA ASN A 33 -11.52 6.66 13.34
C ASN A 33 -12.24 6.34 14.66
N THR A 34 -12.81 5.13 14.74
CA THR A 34 -13.60 4.66 15.89
C THR A 34 -12.85 3.66 16.76
N HIS A 35 -11.55 3.44 16.52
CA HIS A 35 -10.78 2.48 17.29
C HIS A 35 -10.60 2.92 18.75
N PRO A 36 -10.65 1.96 19.70
CA PRO A 36 -10.47 2.26 21.11
C PRO A 36 -9.04 2.74 21.38
N ASN A 37 -8.93 3.78 22.20
CA ASN A 37 -7.66 4.35 22.63
C ASN A 37 -7.27 3.80 24.00
N SER A 38 -6.02 3.37 24.12
CA SER A 38 -5.46 2.85 25.38
C SER A 38 -5.19 3.98 26.37
N ARG A 39 -5.08 3.63 27.65
CA ARG A 39 -4.66 4.52 28.73
C ARG A 39 -3.16 4.39 28.97
N TYR A 40 -2.54 5.47 29.44
CA TYR A 40 -1.11 5.50 29.71
C TYR A 40 -0.70 4.41 30.70
N GLN A 41 -1.50 4.10 31.73
CA GLN A 41 -1.20 3.02 32.68
C GLN A 41 -1.22 1.60 32.07
N ASP A 42 -1.92 1.39 30.96
CA ASP A 42 -2.11 0.06 30.38
C ASP A 42 -0.80 -0.62 30.00
N LEU A 43 -0.79 -1.95 30.07
CA LEU A 43 0.35 -2.77 29.64
C LEU A 43 0.31 -3.09 28.14
N ILE A 44 -0.76 -2.72 27.45
CA ILE A 44 -0.94 -2.89 26.01
C ILE A 44 -1.41 -1.55 25.46
N TRP A 45 -0.60 -0.95 24.60
CA TRP A 45 -0.96 0.29 23.92
C TRP A 45 -1.36 -0.01 22.47
N SER A 46 -2.60 0.33 22.12
CA SER A 46 -3.11 0.25 20.75
C SER A 46 -2.68 1.49 19.96
N LEU A 47 -2.08 1.28 18.78
CA LEU A 47 -1.81 2.36 17.82
C LEU A 47 -2.90 2.46 16.75
N ALA A 48 -3.98 1.67 16.86
CA ALA A 48 -5.13 1.71 15.96
C ALA A 48 -5.76 3.10 15.79
N PRO A 49 -5.82 3.99 16.81
CA PRO A 49 -6.31 5.36 16.63
C PRO A 49 -5.50 6.23 15.66
N LEU A 50 -4.30 5.78 15.25
CA LEU A 50 -3.46 6.44 14.23
C LEU A 50 -3.59 5.79 12.84
N ILE A 51 -4.44 4.78 12.69
CA ILE A 51 -4.58 3.97 11.47
C ILE A 51 -6.01 4.11 10.97
N ASP A 52 -6.20 4.84 9.87
CA ASP A 52 -7.52 5.10 9.29
C ASP A 52 -7.92 4.07 8.23
N ASN A 53 -6.97 3.28 7.74
CA ASN A 53 -7.21 2.29 6.70
C ASN A 53 -7.69 0.95 7.32
N PRO A 54 -8.93 0.51 7.04
CA PRO A 54 -9.52 -0.71 7.64
C PRO A 54 -8.80 -2.01 7.26
N GLY A 55 -8.00 -2.03 6.19
CA GLY A 55 -7.21 -3.20 5.77
C GLY A 55 -5.81 -3.27 6.39
N THR A 56 -5.39 -2.27 7.17
CA THR A 56 -4.02 -2.18 7.69
C THR A 56 -3.88 -2.90 9.04
N HIS A 57 -2.75 -3.57 9.25
CA HIS A 57 -2.44 -4.25 10.50
C HIS A 57 -2.46 -3.26 11.69
N LEU A 58 -3.33 -3.52 12.68
CA LEU A 58 -3.46 -2.71 13.89
C LEU A 58 -2.29 -2.95 14.85
N ALA A 59 -1.27 -2.10 14.75
CA ALA A 59 -0.06 -2.18 15.57
C ALA A 59 -0.35 -2.00 17.08
N LYS A 60 0.39 -2.74 17.91
CA LYS A 60 0.29 -2.71 19.37
C LYS A 60 1.67 -2.74 20.02
N ILE A 61 1.84 -2.02 21.13
CA ILE A 61 3.05 -2.07 21.96
C ILE A 61 2.75 -2.85 23.24
N LEU A 62 3.56 -3.88 23.52
CA LEU A 62 3.34 -4.82 24.64
C LEU A 62 4.33 -4.55 25.78
N TRP A 63 3.99 -3.64 26.69
CA TRP A 63 4.84 -3.25 27.83
C TRP A 63 5.05 -4.34 28.88
N ARG A 64 4.25 -5.42 28.84
CA ARG A 64 4.51 -6.63 29.63
C ARG A 64 5.86 -7.28 29.32
N ASN A 65 6.39 -7.07 28.11
CA ASN A 65 7.70 -7.56 27.69
C ASN A 65 8.84 -6.63 28.13
N CYS A 66 8.51 -5.49 28.75
CA CYS A 66 9.49 -4.57 29.32
C CYS A 66 9.79 -4.95 30.77
N PRO A 67 11.08 -5.03 31.15
CA PRO A 67 11.46 -5.12 32.56
C PRO A 67 10.85 -3.99 33.38
N ALA A 68 10.35 -4.33 34.58
CA ALA A 68 9.65 -3.39 35.45
C ALA A 68 10.46 -2.12 35.79
N PRO A 69 11.78 -2.17 36.05
CA PRO A 69 12.56 -0.98 36.42
C PRO A 69 12.62 0.08 35.31
N LEU A 70 12.71 -0.35 34.04
CA LEU A 70 12.88 0.54 32.89
C LEU A 70 11.54 0.93 32.23
N ARG A 71 10.44 0.25 32.59
CA ARG A 71 9.14 0.41 31.93
C ARG A 71 8.61 1.83 31.99
N GLY A 72 8.72 2.51 33.13
CA GLY A 72 8.23 3.88 33.29
C GLY A 72 8.97 4.87 32.38
N GLN A 73 10.30 4.75 32.32
CA GLN A 73 11.18 5.60 31.52
C GLN A 73 10.91 5.41 30.02
N LEU A 74 10.81 4.16 29.57
CA LEU A 74 10.49 3.84 28.16
C LEU A 74 9.06 4.22 27.77
N LYS A 75 8.07 4.04 28.66
CA LYS A 75 6.69 4.47 28.40
C LYS A 75 6.61 5.96 28.19
N LEU A 76 7.32 6.75 29.00
CA LEU A 76 7.32 8.19 28.86
C LEU A 76 7.94 8.62 27.51
N ALA A 77 9.12 8.10 27.17
CA ALA A 77 9.76 8.37 25.87
C ALA A 77 8.87 7.95 24.68
N ALA A 78 8.20 6.80 24.76
CA ALA A 78 7.31 6.32 23.71
C ALA A 78 6.04 7.18 23.58
N TRP A 79 5.45 7.61 24.70
CA TRP A 79 4.31 8.51 24.68
C TRP A 79 4.69 9.87 24.09
N THR A 80 5.88 10.37 24.39
CA THR A 80 6.44 11.59 23.78
C THR A 80 6.65 11.42 22.28
N MET A 81 7.18 10.28 21.82
CA MET A 81 7.34 9.98 20.40
C MET A 81 6.00 9.89 19.65
N ILE A 82 4.97 9.31 20.27
CA ILE A 82 3.64 9.15 19.66
C ILE A 82 2.95 10.51 19.47
N ASN A 83 3.06 11.39 20.46
CA ASN A 83 2.26 12.61 20.52
C ASN A 83 3.01 13.90 20.19
N GLY A 84 4.34 13.83 20.15
CA GLY A 84 5.23 14.96 19.95
C GLY A 84 5.89 14.92 18.58
N GLN A 85 6.84 15.81 18.38
CA GLN A 85 7.64 15.91 17.17
C GLN A 85 9.07 16.30 17.54
N LEU A 86 10.04 15.82 16.77
CA LEU A 86 11.44 16.23 16.95
C LEU A 86 11.62 17.69 16.56
N ARG A 87 12.58 18.38 17.19
CA ARG A 87 12.91 19.77 16.82
C ARG A 87 13.44 19.83 15.39
N PRO A 88 13.13 20.88 14.61
CA PRO A 88 13.64 21.05 13.25
C PRO A 88 15.17 20.99 13.14
N THR A 89 15.88 21.46 14.17
CA THR A 89 17.35 21.40 14.26
C THR A 89 17.88 19.97 14.25
N TYR A 90 17.13 19.00 14.79
CA TYR A 90 17.47 17.57 14.71
C TYR A 90 17.16 16.96 13.35
N LEU A 91 16.10 17.42 12.68
CA LEU A 91 15.69 16.92 11.38
C LEU A 91 16.66 17.37 10.28
N GLN A 92 17.18 18.60 10.37
CA GLN A 92 18.16 19.14 9.42
C GLN A 92 19.48 18.35 9.40
N VAL A 93 19.89 17.80 10.54
CA VAL A 93 21.13 17.00 10.67
C VAL A 93 20.97 15.59 10.07
N ARG A 94 19.75 15.05 10.01
CA ARG A 94 19.46 13.68 9.51
C ARG A 94 19.05 13.60 8.04
N GLY A 95 19.02 14.73 7.32
CA GLY A 95 18.70 14.76 5.89
C GLY A 95 17.22 14.49 5.54
N THR A 96 16.92 14.42 4.24
CA THR A 96 15.58 14.36 3.63
C THR A 96 14.69 13.18 4.05
N ALA A 97 15.22 12.20 4.80
CA ALA A 97 14.47 11.06 5.34
C ALA A 97 13.87 11.31 6.74
N ALA A 98 14.21 12.42 7.40
CA ALA A 98 13.74 12.74 8.74
C ALA A 98 12.31 13.32 8.69
N ARG A 99 11.30 12.44 8.74
CA ARG A 99 9.90 12.88 8.88
C ARG A 99 9.71 13.47 10.28
N ALA A 100 8.98 14.59 10.38
CA ALA A 100 8.62 15.21 11.66
C ALA A 100 7.78 14.26 12.55
N ARG A 101 7.06 13.31 11.95
CA ARG A 101 6.30 12.26 12.62
C ARG A 101 6.44 10.91 11.91
N THR A 102 6.59 9.87 12.69
CA THR A 102 6.91 8.51 12.26
C THR A 102 5.62 7.68 12.06
N SER A 103 5.60 6.71 11.14
CA SER A 103 4.41 5.88 10.88
C SER A 103 4.06 4.99 12.09
N PRO A 104 2.80 4.55 12.29
CA PRO A 104 2.45 3.66 13.40
C PRO A 104 3.25 2.35 13.44
N LEU A 105 3.60 1.79 12.27
CA LEU A 105 4.44 0.60 12.16
C LEU A 105 5.89 0.89 12.55
N ASP A 106 6.41 2.05 12.16
CA ASP A 106 7.75 2.47 12.56
C ASP A 106 7.82 2.77 14.06
N VAL A 107 6.81 3.43 14.64
CA VAL A 107 6.68 3.63 16.10
C VAL A 107 6.72 2.29 16.84
N GLN A 108 5.97 1.30 16.35
CA GLN A 108 5.99 -0.05 16.92
C GLN A 108 7.38 -0.69 16.79
N GLY A 109 8.03 -0.58 15.63
CA GLY A 109 9.37 -1.09 15.39
C GLY A 109 10.43 -0.44 16.30
N THR A 110 10.35 0.87 16.49
CA THR A 110 11.20 1.63 17.41
C THR A 110 11.01 1.15 18.85
N CYS A 111 9.77 1.02 19.31
CA CYS A 111 9.48 0.52 20.66
C CYS A 111 9.98 -0.93 20.85
N HIS A 112 9.89 -1.80 19.84
CA HIS A 112 10.43 -3.16 19.92
C HIS A 112 11.95 -3.18 20.10
N GLU A 113 12.70 -2.30 19.42
CA GLU A 113 14.14 -2.20 19.62
C GLU A 113 14.47 -1.64 21.02
N TRP A 114 13.69 -0.68 21.53
CA TRP A 114 13.87 -0.19 22.91
C TRP A 114 13.59 -1.26 23.96
N LEU A 115 12.57 -2.10 23.76
CA LEU A 115 12.29 -3.25 24.62
C LEU A 115 13.45 -4.25 24.58
N ARG A 116 14.05 -4.47 23.41
CA ARG A 116 15.24 -5.34 23.28
C ARG A 116 16.42 -4.78 24.07
N LEU A 117 16.70 -3.48 23.93
CA LEU A 117 17.72 -2.78 24.72
C LEU A 117 17.44 -2.88 26.22
N ALA A 118 16.21 -2.63 26.68
CA ALA A 118 15.88 -2.71 28.10
C ALA A 118 16.08 -4.12 28.68
N ASN A 119 15.73 -5.16 27.93
CA ASN A 119 16.00 -6.53 28.35
C ASN A 119 17.50 -6.82 28.42
N TRP A 120 18.29 -6.31 27.47
CA TRP A 120 19.75 -6.42 27.48
C TRP A 120 20.39 -5.70 28.67
N LEU A 121 19.93 -4.48 28.99
CA LEU A 121 20.39 -3.70 30.15
C LEU A 121 20.08 -4.42 31.46
N CYS A 122 18.86 -4.93 31.63
CA CYS A 122 18.47 -5.65 32.83
C CYS A 122 19.26 -6.95 33.05
N LYS A 123 19.65 -7.67 31.97
CA LYS A 123 20.55 -8.82 32.06
C LYS A 123 21.93 -8.45 32.62
N ARG A 124 22.35 -7.20 32.45
CA ARG A 124 23.60 -6.63 32.99
C ARG A 124 23.39 -5.85 34.29
N SER A 125 22.23 -6.05 34.94
CA SER A 125 21.85 -5.38 36.20
C SER A 125 21.73 -3.85 36.10
N ILE A 126 21.63 -3.29 34.89
CA ILE A 126 21.35 -1.87 34.68
C ILE A 126 19.84 -1.66 34.73
N THR A 127 19.38 -0.95 35.76
CA THR A 127 17.95 -0.76 36.08
C THR A 127 17.43 0.64 35.81
N SER A 128 18.27 1.55 35.31
CA SER A 128 17.91 2.91 34.89
C SER A 128 18.55 3.26 33.55
N LEU A 129 17.82 3.95 32.65
CA LEU A 129 18.38 4.40 31.36
C LEU A 129 19.45 5.47 31.56
N ALA A 130 19.40 6.23 32.67
CA ALA A 130 20.42 7.20 33.05
C ALA A 130 21.80 6.58 33.31
N ALA A 131 21.81 5.30 33.71
CA ALA A 131 23.04 4.57 34.01
C ALA A 131 23.63 3.90 32.76
N CYS A 132 22.98 3.99 31.61
CA CYS A 132 23.50 3.50 30.33
C CYS A 132 24.63 4.43 29.87
N THR A 133 25.86 3.93 29.89
CA THR A 133 27.04 4.68 29.47
C THR A 133 27.26 4.57 27.96
N GLU A 134 28.19 5.36 27.43
CA GLU A 134 28.62 5.23 26.03
C GLU A 134 29.20 3.82 25.74
N ALA A 135 29.92 3.24 26.70
CA ALA A 135 30.46 1.88 26.57
C ALA A 135 29.33 0.84 26.45
N ASP A 136 28.23 1.02 27.18
CA ASP A 136 27.06 0.15 27.10
C ASP A 136 26.37 0.26 25.73
N TRP A 137 26.27 1.47 25.17
CA TRP A 137 25.75 1.68 23.81
C TRP A 137 26.58 0.94 22.76
N ARG A 138 27.92 1.05 22.83
CA ARG A 138 28.84 0.35 21.92
C ARG A 138 28.75 -1.17 22.09
N ALA A 139 28.71 -1.65 23.34
CA ALA A 139 28.58 -3.08 23.64
C ALA A 139 27.26 -3.67 23.13
N TYR A 140 26.14 -2.95 23.33
CA TYR A 140 24.85 -3.36 22.80
C TYR A 140 24.85 -3.41 21.28
N ALA A 141 25.38 -2.38 20.62
CA ALA A 141 25.47 -2.31 19.17
C ALA A 141 26.30 -3.47 18.60
N SER A 142 27.47 -3.74 19.16
CA SER A 142 28.31 -4.88 18.74
C SER A 142 27.54 -6.19 18.86
N GLU A 143 27.04 -6.54 20.06
CA GLU A 143 26.31 -7.80 20.29
C GLU A 143 25.05 -7.92 19.42
N ARG A 144 24.38 -6.78 19.14
CA ARG A 144 23.18 -6.75 18.29
C ARG A 144 23.46 -7.09 16.83
N PHE A 145 24.68 -6.85 16.36
CA PHE A 145 25.08 -7.00 14.96
C PHE A 145 26.09 -8.13 14.73
N ASP A 146 26.54 -8.82 15.80
CA ASP A 146 27.42 -9.99 15.74
C ASP A 146 26.86 -11.11 14.84
N ASP A 147 25.53 -11.27 14.77
CA ASP A 147 24.86 -12.29 13.93
C ASP A 147 24.84 -11.97 12.43
N GLY A 148 25.46 -10.86 12.00
CA GLY A 148 25.47 -10.42 10.60
C GLY A 148 24.15 -9.79 10.16
N VAL A 149 24.13 -8.46 10.04
CA VAL A 149 22.98 -7.71 9.51
C VAL A 149 23.38 -6.88 8.29
N SER A 150 22.41 -6.56 7.44
CA SER A 150 22.65 -5.62 6.35
C SER A 150 22.90 -4.21 6.86
N ARG A 151 23.75 -3.45 6.14
CA ARG A 151 24.09 -2.05 6.47
C ARG A 151 22.86 -1.18 6.65
N GLY A 152 21.91 -1.22 5.71
CA GLY A 152 20.67 -0.44 5.80
C GLY A 152 19.73 -0.84 6.95
N HIS A 153 19.76 -2.11 7.39
CA HIS A 153 19.03 -2.50 8.61
C HIS A 153 19.73 -1.96 9.87
N ALA A 154 21.06 -2.01 9.92
CA ALA A 154 21.84 -1.45 11.01
C ALA A 154 21.64 0.07 11.13
N GLU A 155 21.65 0.81 10.02
CA GLU A 155 21.32 2.25 9.98
C GLU A 155 19.95 2.55 10.61
N LYS A 156 18.92 1.79 10.22
CA LYS A 156 17.57 1.93 10.78
C LYS A 156 17.55 1.64 12.29
N VAL A 157 18.29 0.63 12.75
CA VAL A 157 18.38 0.31 14.19
C VAL A 157 19.10 1.44 14.94
N TYR A 158 20.23 1.96 14.45
CA TYR A 158 20.95 3.07 15.06
C TYR A 158 20.09 4.34 15.17
N ALA A 159 19.30 4.65 14.13
CA ALA A 159 18.35 5.76 14.15
C ALA A 159 17.30 5.57 15.26
N ARG A 160 16.69 4.38 15.37
CA ARG A 160 15.73 4.03 16.42
C ARG A 160 16.30 4.15 17.83
N LEU A 161 17.55 3.77 18.03
CA LEU A 161 18.21 3.89 19.33
C LEU A 161 18.52 5.36 19.67
N ALA A 162 18.92 6.15 18.68
CA ALA A 162 19.13 7.59 18.87
C ALA A 162 17.81 8.35 19.09
N ASP A 163 16.69 7.87 18.54
CA ASP A 163 15.35 8.41 18.85
C ASP A 163 15.01 8.29 20.34
N LEU A 164 15.47 7.24 21.02
CA LEU A 164 15.23 7.08 22.45
C LEU A 164 15.79 8.26 23.25
N TRP A 165 17.03 8.63 22.96
CA TRP A 165 17.66 9.80 23.56
C TRP A 165 16.97 11.10 23.13
N ALA A 166 16.69 11.26 21.83
CA ALA A 166 16.09 12.48 21.30
C ALA A 166 14.71 12.78 21.92
N PHE A 167 13.85 11.75 22.08
CA PHE A 167 12.55 11.90 22.71
C PHE A 167 12.61 11.97 24.24
N ASP A 168 13.64 11.42 24.89
CA ASP A 168 13.87 11.63 26.33
C ASP A 168 14.05 13.12 26.65
N GLN A 169 14.81 13.85 25.82
CA GLN A 169 15.02 15.30 25.95
C GLN A 169 13.74 16.14 25.77
N LEU A 170 12.74 15.58 25.11
CA LEU A 170 11.45 16.22 24.86
C LEU A 170 10.36 15.76 25.82
N SER A 171 10.71 14.90 26.78
CA SER A 171 9.77 14.40 27.77
C SER A 171 9.61 15.37 28.95
N ALA A 172 8.45 15.32 29.61
CA ALA A 172 8.17 16.12 30.81
C ALA A 172 9.15 15.86 31.96
N ARG A 173 9.80 14.69 31.97
CA ARG A 173 10.78 14.28 32.98
C ARG A 173 11.83 13.40 32.33
N PRO A 174 12.86 14.01 31.68
CA PRO A 174 13.93 13.27 31.05
C PRO A 174 14.59 12.32 32.05
N SER A 175 14.83 11.10 31.61
CA SER A 175 15.52 10.08 32.37
C SER A 175 17.02 10.35 32.43
N GLY A 176 17.54 11.25 31.59
CA GLY A 176 18.96 11.60 31.53
C GLY A 176 19.75 10.60 30.70
N ILE A 177 19.13 10.11 29.61
CA ILE A 177 19.77 9.14 28.72
C ILE A 177 21.03 9.78 28.11
N VAL A 178 22.14 9.05 28.13
CA VAL A 178 23.37 9.49 27.47
C VAL A 178 23.17 9.43 25.96
N ARG A 179 23.57 10.50 25.26
CA ARG A 179 23.54 10.58 23.80
C ARG A 179 24.36 9.43 23.19
N PRO A 180 23.81 8.63 22.26
CA PRO A 180 24.57 7.56 21.63
C PRO A 180 25.73 8.09 20.78
N PRO A 181 26.87 7.38 20.73
CA PRO A 181 28.10 7.88 20.10
C PRO A 181 27.97 8.05 18.58
N TRP A 182 27.22 7.17 17.89
CA TRP A 182 26.98 7.27 16.44
C TRP A 182 26.13 8.49 16.03
N ASP A 183 25.45 9.14 16.96
CA ASP A 183 24.70 10.37 16.69
C ASP A 183 25.62 11.62 16.68
N THR A 184 26.81 11.52 17.29
CA THR A 184 27.86 12.58 17.26
C THR A 184 29.02 12.29 16.33
N GLU A 185 29.46 11.04 16.26
CA GLU A 185 30.62 10.59 15.48
C GLU A 185 30.27 10.30 14.03
N GLY A 186 28.98 10.16 13.72
CA GLY A 186 28.49 9.67 12.44
C GLY A 186 28.26 8.16 12.50
N VAL A 187 27.20 7.70 11.82
CA VAL A 187 26.79 6.29 11.86
C VAL A 187 27.72 5.39 11.04
N ASP A 188 28.42 5.93 10.05
CA ASP A 188 29.19 5.17 9.06
C ASP A 188 30.28 4.28 9.67
N ASP A 189 30.97 4.76 10.71
CA ASP A 189 32.04 4.03 11.41
C ASP A 189 31.51 2.88 12.30
N PHE A 190 30.20 2.89 12.58
CA PHE A 190 29.53 1.89 13.40
C PHE A 190 28.81 0.83 12.56
N LEU A 191 28.77 1.01 11.24
CA LEU A 191 28.08 0.13 10.34
C LEU A 191 28.98 -1.03 9.90
N PRO A 192 28.40 -2.23 9.65
CA PRO A 192 29.14 -3.31 9.01
C PRO A 192 29.83 -2.83 7.73
N ALA A 193 31.00 -3.42 7.43
CA ALA A 193 31.74 -3.12 6.22
C ALA A 193 30.80 -3.15 5.01
N ALA A 194 30.94 -2.17 4.12
CA ALA A 194 30.20 -2.12 2.88
C ALA A 194 30.68 -3.26 1.98
N ASN A 195 30.24 -4.48 2.28
CA ASN A 195 30.22 -5.55 1.30
C ASN A 195 29.39 -4.98 0.16
N GLY A 196 29.94 -4.91 -1.05
CA GLY A 196 29.29 -4.33 -2.25
C GLY A 196 27.90 -4.91 -2.56
N THR A 197 27.44 -5.90 -1.79
CA THR A 197 26.04 -6.25 -1.54
C THR A 197 25.32 -5.24 -0.64
N GLY A 198 25.59 -3.94 -0.81
CA GLY A 198 24.76 -2.90 -0.23
C GLY A 198 23.34 -3.22 -0.65
N GLY A 199 22.49 -3.55 0.32
CA GLY A 199 21.08 -3.79 0.11
C GLY A 199 20.47 -2.48 -0.37
N GLY A 200 20.60 -2.23 -1.68
CA GLY A 200 19.70 -1.36 -2.39
C GLY A 200 18.30 -1.84 -2.09
N GLU A 201 17.38 -0.90 -2.07
CA GLU A 201 15.97 -1.07 -1.73
C GLU A 201 15.22 -2.12 -2.57
N ASN A 202 15.92 -2.78 -3.51
CA ASN A 202 15.51 -3.94 -4.28
C ASN A 202 16.54 -5.09 -4.15
N THR A 203 16.25 -6.08 -3.29
CA THR A 203 17.02 -7.33 -3.14
C THR A 203 16.77 -8.34 -4.27
N THR A 204 15.86 -8.04 -5.19
CA THR A 204 15.67 -8.79 -6.44
C THR A 204 16.64 -8.24 -7.46
N GLU A 205 17.37 -9.11 -8.17
CA GLU A 205 18.19 -8.72 -9.32
C GLU A 205 17.39 -7.76 -10.20
N PRO A 206 17.89 -6.53 -10.47
CA PRO A 206 17.18 -5.59 -11.34
C PRO A 206 16.83 -6.30 -12.63
N LEU A 207 15.55 -6.23 -13.04
CA LEU A 207 15.14 -6.71 -14.36
C LEU A 207 16.11 -6.14 -15.39
N ASP A 208 16.65 -7.03 -16.24
CA ASP A 208 17.61 -6.66 -17.28
C ASP A 208 17.13 -5.35 -17.97
N PRO A 209 17.96 -4.31 -18.08
CA PRO A 209 17.60 -3.06 -18.73
C PRO A 209 16.99 -3.26 -20.13
N GLN A 210 17.35 -4.35 -20.83
CA GLN A 210 16.78 -4.73 -22.12
C GLN A 210 15.30 -5.15 -22.03
N VAL A 211 14.82 -5.54 -20.86
CA VAL A 211 13.41 -5.87 -20.59
C VAL A 211 12.67 -4.67 -19.99
N LEU A 212 13.32 -3.96 -19.07
CA LEU A 212 12.70 -2.84 -18.35
C LEU A 212 12.44 -1.64 -19.26
N GLY A 213 13.38 -1.31 -20.15
CA GLY A 213 13.24 -0.20 -21.10
C GLY A 213 12.01 -0.36 -21.99
N PRO A 214 11.88 -1.46 -22.76
CA PRO A 214 10.69 -1.71 -23.58
C PRO A 214 9.40 -1.78 -22.77
N LEU A 215 9.41 -2.39 -21.58
CA LEU A 215 8.23 -2.47 -20.72
C LEU A 215 7.73 -1.08 -20.31
N LEU A 216 8.64 -0.19 -19.90
CA LEU A 216 8.29 1.17 -19.50
C LEU A 216 7.78 2.00 -20.69
N VAL A 217 8.45 1.89 -21.85
CA VAL A 217 7.98 2.55 -23.08
C VAL A 217 6.56 2.11 -23.40
N TRP A 218 6.27 0.81 -23.37
CA TRP A 218 4.92 0.31 -23.63
C TRP A 218 3.93 0.70 -22.53
N ALA A 219 4.34 0.74 -21.26
CA ALA A 219 3.48 1.21 -20.17
C ALA A 219 3.07 2.67 -20.38
N ILE A 220 4.02 3.55 -20.71
CA ILE A 220 3.76 4.96 -21.03
C ILE A 220 2.80 5.06 -22.20
N ARG A 221 3.08 4.37 -23.31
CA ARG A 221 2.18 4.36 -24.48
C ARG A 221 0.78 3.84 -24.15
N PHE A 222 0.66 2.84 -23.27
CA PHE A 222 -0.64 2.30 -22.86
C PHE A 222 -1.48 3.33 -22.10
N VAL A 223 -0.82 4.20 -21.33
CA VAL A 223 -1.46 5.28 -20.56
C VAL A 223 -1.71 6.52 -21.43
N ASP A 224 -0.73 6.96 -22.20
CA ASP A 224 -0.81 8.22 -22.95
C ASP A 224 -1.56 8.06 -24.29
N ASP A 225 -1.32 6.98 -25.04
CA ASP A 225 -1.86 6.83 -26.40
C ASP A 225 -3.18 6.04 -26.43
N LEU A 226 -3.40 5.12 -25.47
CA LEU A 226 -4.46 4.08 -25.57
C LEU A 226 -5.52 4.13 -24.46
N SER A 227 -5.32 4.95 -23.42
CA SER A 227 -6.18 4.93 -22.23
C SER A 227 -7.62 5.32 -22.52
N ASP A 228 -7.86 6.34 -23.35
CA ASP A 228 -9.20 6.82 -23.70
C ASP A 228 -10.06 5.72 -24.35
N ASP A 229 -9.48 4.97 -25.29
CA ASP A 229 -10.15 3.85 -25.94
C ASP A 229 -10.50 2.74 -24.93
N ILE A 230 -9.58 2.43 -24.01
CA ILE A 230 -9.75 1.39 -22.99
C ILE A 230 -10.82 1.79 -21.96
N LEU A 231 -10.78 3.04 -21.47
CA LEU A 231 -11.75 3.56 -20.51
C LEU A 231 -13.16 3.62 -21.13
N THR A 232 -13.25 4.05 -22.39
CA THR A 232 -14.51 4.07 -23.15
C THR A 232 -15.06 2.66 -23.36
N ALA A 233 -14.19 1.71 -23.74
CA ALA A 233 -14.56 0.30 -23.88
C ALA A 233 -15.02 -0.31 -22.55
N TRP A 234 -14.36 0.02 -21.45
CA TRP A 234 -14.75 -0.46 -20.12
C TRP A 234 -16.13 0.08 -19.71
N ALA A 235 -16.37 1.37 -19.89
CA ALA A 235 -17.67 1.98 -19.63
C ALA A 235 -18.78 1.33 -20.47
N GLU A 236 -18.52 1.08 -21.75
CA GLU A 236 -19.46 0.40 -22.64
C GLU A 236 -19.71 -1.05 -22.21
N ARG A 237 -18.67 -1.79 -21.84
CA ARG A 237 -18.82 -3.15 -21.31
C ARG A 237 -19.69 -3.18 -20.05
N CYS A 238 -19.48 -2.24 -19.13
CA CYS A 238 -20.30 -2.09 -17.92
C CYS A 238 -21.76 -1.81 -18.27
N ARG A 239 -22.01 -0.89 -19.22
CA ARG A 239 -23.35 -0.57 -19.72
C ARG A 239 -24.04 -1.79 -20.33
N LEU A 240 -23.36 -2.54 -21.20
CA LEU A 240 -23.90 -3.75 -21.83
C LEU A 240 -24.17 -4.85 -20.80
N THR A 241 -23.31 -5.01 -19.79
CA THR A 241 -23.51 -5.99 -18.71
C THR A 241 -24.73 -5.64 -17.86
N ALA A 242 -24.92 -4.35 -17.55
CA ALA A 242 -26.09 -3.86 -16.84
C ALA A 242 -27.39 -4.07 -17.64
N LEU A 243 -27.38 -3.76 -18.94
CA LEU A 243 -28.51 -4.00 -19.85
C LEU A 243 -28.89 -5.48 -19.92
N ALA A 244 -27.90 -6.37 -20.10
CA ALA A 244 -28.16 -7.81 -20.17
C ALA A 244 -28.84 -8.37 -18.91
N THR A 245 -28.67 -7.70 -17.77
CA THR A 245 -29.28 -8.09 -16.48
C THR A 245 -30.71 -7.54 -16.32
N THR A 246 -31.01 -6.39 -16.91
CA THR A 246 -32.33 -5.72 -16.79
C THR A 246 -33.29 -6.03 -17.94
N ASN A 247 -32.79 -6.54 -19.07
CA ASN A 247 -33.58 -6.84 -20.25
C ASN A 247 -34.75 -7.80 -19.97
N LYS A 248 -35.94 -7.42 -20.44
CA LYS A 248 -37.17 -8.21 -20.36
C LYS A 248 -37.58 -8.75 -21.72
N ALA A 249 -38.17 -9.94 -21.69
CA ALA A 249 -38.65 -10.62 -22.89
C ALA A 249 -39.79 -9.85 -23.58
N THR A 250 -39.58 -9.47 -24.83
CA THR A 250 -40.61 -8.94 -25.73
C THR A 250 -40.68 -9.76 -27.03
N SER A 251 -41.73 -9.60 -27.83
CA SER A 251 -41.79 -10.18 -29.18
C SER A 251 -40.71 -9.57 -30.09
N THR A 252 -40.52 -8.25 -30.01
CA THR A 252 -39.52 -7.50 -30.79
C THR A 252 -38.09 -7.92 -30.49
N SER A 253 -37.72 -8.07 -29.21
CA SER A 253 -36.37 -8.53 -28.83
C SER A 253 -36.10 -9.97 -29.28
N ARG A 254 -37.11 -10.85 -29.28
CA ARG A 254 -36.98 -12.21 -29.83
C ARG A 254 -36.76 -12.22 -31.34
N ALA A 255 -37.42 -11.34 -32.08
CA ALA A 255 -37.17 -11.19 -33.51
C ALA A 255 -35.74 -10.69 -33.78
N ALA A 256 -35.28 -9.69 -33.02
CA ALA A 256 -33.91 -9.18 -33.11
C ALA A 256 -32.84 -10.26 -32.81
N LEU A 257 -33.09 -11.14 -31.84
CA LEU A 257 -32.20 -12.28 -31.56
C LEU A 257 -32.08 -13.24 -32.74
N ALA A 258 -33.21 -13.55 -33.39
CA ALA A 258 -33.24 -14.44 -34.55
C ALA A 258 -32.56 -13.81 -35.76
N GLU A 259 -32.81 -12.52 -36.01
CA GLU A 259 -32.18 -11.72 -37.06
C GLU A 259 -30.67 -11.62 -36.87
N TYR A 260 -30.20 -11.55 -35.62
CA TYR A 260 -28.77 -11.49 -35.32
C TYR A 260 -28.05 -12.84 -35.49
N LEU A 261 -28.56 -13.92 -34.91
CA LEU A 261 -27.83 -15.20 -34.82
C LEU A 261 -28.07 -16.17 -35.98
N LEU A 262 -29.28 -16.20 -36.56
CA LEU A 262 -29.59 -17.19 -37.60
C LEU A 262 -28.81 -16.97 -38.91
N PRO A 263 -28.61 -15.73 -39.40
CA PRO A 263 -27.78 -15.52 -40.59
C PRO A 263 -26.34 -15.99 -40.37
N LEU A 264 -25.75 -15.71 -39.20
CA LEU A 264 -24.40 -16.17 -38.87
C LEU A 264 -24.31 -17.70 -38.90
N ALA A 265 -25.27 -18.39 -38.27
CA ALA A 265 -25.32 -19.84 -38.25
C ALA A 265 -25.49 -20.44 -39.67
N ARG A 266 -26.39 -19.88 -40.49
CA ARG A 266 -26.68 -20.36 -41.86
C ARG A 266 -25.50 -20.16 -42.81
N ASN A 267 -24.82 -19.02 -42.70
CA ASN A 267 -23.69 -18.68 -43.56
C ASN A 267 -22.37 -19.32 -43.09
N GLY A 268 -22.39 -20.09 -42.01
CA GLY A 268 -21.21 -20.69 -41.43
C GLY A 268 -20.24 -19.68 -40.80
N ALA A 269 -20.69 -18.46 -40.53
CA ALA A 269 -19.88 -17.41 -39.93
C ALA A 269 -19.60 -17.70 -38.43
N PRO A 270 -18.52 -17.13 -37.88
CA PRO A 270 -18.24 -17.21 -36.44
C PRO A 270 -19.39 -16.64 -35.61
N LEU A 271 -19.70 -17.29 -34.48
CA LEU A 271 -20.75 -16.87 -33.55
C LEU A 271 -20.14 -16.16 -32.34
N PRO A 272 -20.76 -15.08 -31.82
CA PRO A 272 -20.24 -14.37 -30.65
C PRO A 272 -20.01 -15.32 -29.48
N ALA A 273 -18.75 -15.48 -29.11
CA ALA A 273 -18.32 -16.42 -28.09
C ALA A 273 -17.56 -15.70 -26.97
N SER A 274 -17.69 -16.23 -25.76
CA SER A 274 -17.00 -15.76 -24.56
C SER A 274 -16.35 -16.94 -23.86
N SER A 275 -15.17 -16.71 -23.28
CA SER A 275 -14.49 -17.73 -22.48
C SER A 275 -15.13 -17.86 -21.10
N SER A 276 -15.43 -19.09 -20.69
CA SER A 276 -15.80 -19.44 -19.32
C SER A 276 -14.84 -20.53 -18.84
N GLY A 277 -13.78 -20.12 -18.15
CA GLY A 277 -12.64 -20.98 -17.82
C GLY A 277 -11.88 -21.40 -19.08
N HIS A 278 -11.72 -22.71 -19.29
CA HIS A 278 -11.05 -23.26 -20.47
C HIS A 278 -11.99 -23.56 -21.65
N ARG A 279 -13.28 -23.19 -21.57
CA ARG A 279 -14.27 -23.53 -22.59
C ARG A 279 -14.86 -22.27 -23.23
N LEU A 280 -14.86 -22.23 -24.56
CA LEU A 280 -15.58 -21.24 -25.34
C LEU A 280 -17.07 -21.60 -25.39
N ARG A 281 -17.91 -20.59 -25.13
CA ARG A 281 -19.37 -20.73 -25.11
C ARG A 281 -19.99 -19.54 -25.79
N LEU A 282 -21.23 -19.70 -26.24
CA LEU A 282 -22.05 -18.61 -26.76
C LEU A 282 -22.08 -17.43 -25.75
N ALA A 283 -21.79 -16.22 -26.22
CA ALA A 283 -21.62 -15.02 -25.40
C ALA A 283 -22.97 -14.47 -24.91
N HIS A 284 -23.62 -15.18 -23.98
CA HIS A 284 -24.99 -14.88 -23.56
C HIS A 284 -25.19 -13.45 -23.08
N THR A 285 -24.23 -12.89 -22.35
CA THR A 285 -24.32 -11.53 -21.81
C THR A 285 -24.26 -10.49 -22.94
N TYR A 286 -23.26 -10.60 -23.82
CA TYR A 286 -23.10 -9.70 -24.96
C TYR A 286 -24.30 -9.78 -25.90
N ILE A 287 -24.72 -11.00 -26.30
CA ILE A 287 -25.87 -11.22 -27.18
C ILE A 287 -27.15 -10.65 -26.55
N ALA A 288 -27.38 -10.92 -25.26
CA ALA A 288 -28.53 -10.37 -24.54
C ALA A 288 -28.54 -8.83 -24.59
N ALA A 289 -27.39 -8.20 -24.38
CA ALA A 289 -27.26 -6.75 -24.39
C ALA A 289 -27.54 -6.15 -25.78
N VAL A 290 -26.98 -6.72 -26.85
CA VAL A 290 -27.11 -6.16 -28.21
C VAL A 290 -28.48 -6.44 -28.86
N THR A 291 -29.16 -7.52 -28.49
CA THR A 291 -30.48 -7.87 -29.06
C THR A 291 -31.65 -7.51 -28.13
N GLY A 292 -31.38 -7.02 -26.91
CA GLY A 292 -32.41 -6.64 -25.95
C GLY A 292 -33.16 -7.81 -25.28
N VAL A 293 -32.70 -9.05 -25.45
CA VAL A 293 -33.33 -10.23 -24.80
C VAL A 293 -32.73 -10.51 -23.42
N SER A 294 -33.39 -11.33 -22.62
CA SER A 294 -32.79 -11.86 -21.38
C SER A 294 -31.78 -12.98 -21.67
N ARG A 295 -30.78 -13.15 -20.78
CA ARG A 295 -29.76 -14.22 -20.89
C ARG A 295 -30.36 -15.62 -20.98
N LYS A 296 -31.46 -15.90 -20.26
CA LYS A 296 -32.17 -17.20 -20.32
C LYS A 296 -32.76 -17.47 -21.70
N GLN A 297 -33.19 -16.43 -22.42
CA GLN A 297 -33.73 -16.59 -23.77
C GLN A 297 -32.62 -16.86 -24.78
N VAL A 298 -31.45 -16.23 -24.64
CA VAL A 298 -30.28 -16.56 -25.47
C VAL A 298 -29.93 -18.04 -25.31
N GLU A 299 -29.89 -18.54 -24.06
CA GLU A 299 -29.62 -19.95 -23.79
C GLU A 299 -30.69 -20.86 -24.42
N GLY A 300 -31.97 -20.59 -24.19
CA GLY A 300 -33.06 -21.40 -24.73
C GLY A 300 -33.10 -21.39 -26.27
N PHE A 301 -32.84 -20.24 -26.88
CA PHE A 301 -32.72 -20.10 -28.33
C PHE A 301 -31.52 -20.87 -28.87
N GLY A 302 -30.36 -20.74 -28.19
CA GLY A 302 -29.14 -21.45 -28.55
C GLY A 302 -29.30 -22.97 -28.49
N ARG A 303 -30.00 -23.50 -27.48
CA ARG A 303 -30.33 -24.93 -27.40
C ARG A 303 -31.22 -25.38 -28.56
N ARG A 304 -32.30 -24.63 -28.83
CA ARG A 304 -33.28 -24.98 -29.89
C ARG A 304 -32.65 -25.01 -31.28
N HIS A 305 -31.71 -24.11 -31.55
CA HIS A 305 -31.09 -23.94 -32.86
C HIS A 305 -29.68 -24.53 -32.94
N GLY A 306 -29.23 -25.31 -31.95
CA GLY A 306 -27.90 -25.94 -31.95
C GLY A 306 -26.71 -24.97 -31.85
N LEU A 307 -26.95 -23.70 -31.49
CA LEU A 307 -25.93 -22.65 -31.51
C LEU A 307 -24.90 -22.78 -30.37
N LEU A 308 -25.23 -23.51 -29.30
CA LEU A 308 -24.31 -23.68 -28.18
C LEU A 308 -23.05 -24.46 -28.61
N THR A 309 -23.23 -25.54 -29.38
CA THR A 309 -22.14 -26.34 -29.92
C THR A 309 -21.43 -25.57 -31.03
N LEU A 310 -22.19 -24.95 -31.94
CA LEU A 310 -21.62 -24.18 -33.05
C LEU A 310 -20.76 -23.01 -32.58
N ALA A 311 -21.11 -22.35 -31.47
CA ALA A 311 -20.30 -21.25 -30.92
C ALA A 311 -18.97 -21.73 -30.31
N ALA A 312 -18.90 -22.99 -29.87
CA ALA A 312 -17.64 -23.59 -29.42
C ALA A 312 -16.77 -24.02 -30.61
N GLU A 313 -17.38 -24.51 -31.69
CA GLU A 313 -16.69 -24.91 -32.92
C GLU A 313 -16.25 -23.71 -33.79
N ARG A 314 -17.02 -22.62 -33.76
CA ARG A 314 -16.83 -21.42 -34.60
C ARG A 314 -16.87 -20.16 -33.73
N PRO A 315 -15.92 -20.00 -32.81
CA PRO A 315 -15.91 -18.85 -31.91
C PRO A 315 -15.65 -17.56 -32.69
N GLY A 316 -16.49 -16.56 -32.47
CA GLY A 316 -16.42 -15.24 -33.07
C GLY A 316 -16.31 -14.12 -32.04
N PRO A 317 -15.87 -12.93 -32.47
CA PRO A 317 -15.68 -11.78 -31.59
C PRO A 317 -17.02 -11.20 -31.11
N CYS A 318 -16.93 -10.38 -30.07
CA CYS A 318 -18.01 -9.59 -29.49
C CYS A 318 -17.66 -8.09 -29.60
N PRO A 319 -17.62 -7.52 -30.82
CA PRO A 319 -17.15 -6.15 -31.02
C PRO A 319 -18.11 -5.12 -30.41
N MET A 320 -17.57 -4.16 -29.68
CA MET A 320 -18.30 -3.02 -29.13
C MET A 320 -18.22 -1.83 -30.07
N ARG A 321 -19.26 -0.98 -30.04
CA ARG A 321 -19.36 0.22 -30.89
C ARG A 321 -18.72 1.43 -30.22
N THR A 322 -17.47 1.29 -29.80
CA THR A 322 -16.67 2.39 -29.25
C THR A 322 -15.71 2.90 -30.31
N PRO A 323 -15.46 4.22 -30.39
CA PRO A 323 -14.44 4.75 -31.29
C PRO A 323 -13.05 4.20 -30.90
N ILE A 324 -12.20 4.01 -31.91
CA ILE A 324 -10.77 3.76 -31.73
C ILE A 324 -10.03 5.03 -32.15
N THR A 325 -9.35 5.64 -31.21
CA THR A 325 -8.59 6.89 -31.40
C THR A 325 -7.10 6.68 -31.25
N GLY A 326 -6.68 5.69 -30.46
CA GLY A 326 -5.28 5.37 -30.20
C GLY A 326 -4.57 4.83 -31.45
N GLN A 327 -3.28 5.15 -31.57
CA GLN A 327 -2.47 4.77 -32.73
C GLN A 327 -1.13 4.16 -32.33
N ILE A 328 -0.72 3.13 -33.07
CA ILE A 328 0.64 2.57 -33.04
C ILE A 328 1.25 2.77 -34.41
N ASP A 329 2.36 3.51 -34.46
CA ASP A 329 3.09 3.86 -35.70
C ASP A 329 2.18 4.47 -36.78
N GLY A 330 1.30 5.39 -36.36
CA GLY A 330 0.37 6.10 -37.24
C GLY A 330 -0.83 5.28 -37.74
N LYS A 331 -1.02 4.05 -37.23
CA LYS A 331 -2.16 3.19 -37.56
C LYS A 331 -3.04 2.97 -36.33
N PRO A 332 -4.38 2.88 -36.48
CA PRO A 332 -5.24 2.48 -35.37
C PRO A 332 -4.73 1.19 -34.73
N TRP A 333 -4.58 1.19 -33.40
CA TRP A 333 -4.03 0.03 -32.68
C TRP A 333 -4.95 -1.18 -32.73
N ARG A 334 -6.25 -0.95 -32.99
CA ARG A 334 -7.30 -1.97 -33.13
C ARG A 334 -8.30 -1.56 -34.20
N GLU A 335 -8.98 -2.56 -34.74
CA GLU A 335 -10.15 -2.34 -35.60
C GLU A 335 -11.40 -2.06 -34.75
N HIS A 336 -11.59 -2.83 -33.67
CA HIS A 336 -12.70 -2.71 -32.73
C HIS A 336 -12.24 -3.12 -31.33
N MET A 337 -12.94 -2.65 -30.29
CA MET A 337 -12.79 -3.13 -28.92
C MET A 337 -13.70 -4.34 -28.68
N ASP A 338 -13.18 -5.44 -28.15
CA ASP A 338 -13.99 -6.62 -27.84
C ASP A 338 -14.57 -6.59 -26.41
N PHE A 339 -15.82 -6.99 -26.27
CA PHE A 339 -16.49 -7.10 -24.96
C PHE A 339 -15.74 -8.02 -23.99
N ASN A 340 -15.13 -9.09 -24.51
CA ASN A 340 -14.41 -10.07 -23.69
C ASN A 340 -13.05 -9.57 -23.21
N GLU A 341 -12.40 -8.66 -23.96
CA GLU A 341 -11.05 -8.20 -23.64
C GLU A 341 -11.03 -6.92 -22.79
N ALA A 342 -12.10 -6.13 -22.80
CA ALA A 342 -12.11 -4.81 -22.14
C ALA A 342 -11.79 -4.88 -20.64
N SER A 343 -12.19 -5.95 -19.94
CA SER A 343 -11.81 -6.17 -18.54
C SER A 343 -10.31 -6.41 -18.35
N ALA A 344 -9.71 -7.20 -19.24
CA ALA A 344 -8.27 -7.46 -19.20
C ALA A 344 -7.48 -6.20 -19.54
N LEU A 345 -7.92 -5.43 -20.54
CA LEU A 345 -7.30 -4.16 -20.93
C LEU A 345 -7.38 -3.11 -19.82
N MET A 346 -8.51 -3.01 -19.12
CA MET A 346 -8.63 -2.12 -17.95
C MET A 346 -7.63 -2.48 -16.84
N ARG A 347 -7.48 -3.79 -16.57
CA ARG A 347 -6.47 -4.27 -15.62
C ARG A 347 -5.04 -3.97 -16.08
N HIS A 348 -4.75 -4.15 -17.38
CA HIS A 348 -3.44 -3.80 -17.93
C HIS A 348 -3.17 -2.30 -17.88
N LEU A 349 -4.18 -1.45 -18.06
CA LEU A 349 -4.05 0.00 -17.91
C LEU A 349 -3.68 0.39 -16.49
N GLY A 350 -4.35 -0.17 -15.48
CA GLY A 350 -3.96 0.04 -14.07
C GLY A 350 -2.56 -0.50 -13.77
N THR A 351 -2.20 -1.65 -14.36
CA THR A 351 -0.84 -2.22 -14.23
C THR A 351 0.22 -1.32 -14.86
N ALA A 352 -0.06 -0.74 -16.03
CA ALA A 352 0.85 0.17 -16.72
C ALA A 352 1.07 1.45 -15.90
N ALA A 353 0.00 2.07 -15.40
CA ALA A 353 0.08 3.23 -14.52
C ALA A 353 0.91 2.91 -13.25
N MET A 354 0.68 1.73 -12.65
CA MET A 354 1.45 1.29 -11.49
C MET A 354 2.93 1.09 -11.82
N ILE A 355 3.27 0.48 -12.96
CA ILE A 355 4.67 0.33 -13.40
C ILE A 355 5.35 1.70 -13.52
N ILE A 356 4.67 2.69 -14.11
CA ILE A 356 5.19 4.05 -14.24
C ILE A 356 5.40 4.70 -12.86
N CYS A 357 4.40 4.63 -11.96
CA CYS A 357 4.51 5.18 -10.61
C CYS A 357 5.67 4.53 -9.84
N LEU A 358 5.77 3.21 -9.86
CA LEU A 358 6.86 2.48 -9.18
C LEU A 358 8.23 2.85 -9.76
N TYR A 359 8.33 2.96 -11.09
CA TYR A 359 9.57 3.31 -11.75
C TYR A 359 10.02 4.74 -11.42
N LEU A 360 9.11 5.71 -11.44
CA LEU A 360 9.43 7.12 -11.19
C LEU A 360 9.67 7.44 -9.72
N THR A 361 9.01 6.73 -8.81
CA THR A 361 9.11 7.00 -7.36
C THR A 361 10.22 6.19 -6.67
N GLY A 362 10.68 5.09 -7.28
CA GLY A 362 11.59 4.15 -6.63
C GLY A 362 10.98 3.42 -5.43
N MET A 363 9.70 3.63 -5.13
CA MET A 363 8.99 3.05 -3.98
C MET A 363 8.48 1.64 -4.29
N ARG A 364 8.33 0.81 -3.26
CA ARG A 364 7.78 -0.56 -3.41
C ARG A 364 6.24 -0.52 -3.54
N PRO A 365 5.59 -1.55 -4.14
CA PRO A 365 4.13 -1.61 -4.25
C PRO A 365 3.39 -1.42 -2.93
N GLN A 366 3.99 -1.86 -1.81
CA GLN A 366 3.41 -1.75 -0.47
C GLN A 366 3.32 -0.30 0.04
N GLU A 367 4.04 0.64 -0.58
CA GLU A 367 4.10 2.05 -0.19
C GLU A 367 3.12 2.91 -0.99
N ASN A 368 2.67 2.44 -2.16
CA ASN A 368 1.61 3.04 -2.99
C ASN A 368 0.21 2.44 -2.69
N GLY A 369 0.00 1.91 -1.48
CA GLY A 369 -1.23 1.21 -1.09
C GLY A 369 -2.52 2.02 -1.29
N ALA A 370 -2.45 3.35 -1.17
CA ALA A 370 -3.59 4.24 -1.41
C ALA A 370 -3.98 4.32 -2.90
N GLU A 371 -3.00 4.38 -3.81
CA GLU A 371 -3.25 4.36 -5.26
C GLU A 371 -3.70 2.97 -5.73
N LEU A 372 -3.11 1.90 -5.16
CA LEU A 372 -3.54 0.52 -5.41
C LEU A 372 -5.01 0.28 -5.04
N HIS A 373 -5.45 0.82 -3.89
CA HIS A 373 -6.84 0.69 -3.44
C HIS A 373 -7.80 1.51 -4.33
N LEU A 374 -7.40 2.70 -4.77
CA LEU A 374 -8.18 3.52 -5.70
C LEU A 374 -8.29 2.85 -7.09
N MET A 375 -7.19 2.29 -7.62
CA MET A 375 -7.20 1.58 -8.91
C MET A 375 -8.01 0.28 -8.86
N GLN A 376 -7.96 -0.48 -7.76
CA GLN A 376 -8.77 -1.69 -7.58
C GLN A 376 -10.27 -1.38 -7.49
N HIS A 377 -10.66 -0.31 -6.79
CA HIS A 377 -12.06 0.12 -6.72
C HIS A 377 -12.58 0.74 -8.03
N SER A 378 -11.78 1.55 -8.73
CA SER A 378 -12.15 2.09 -10.05
C SER A 378 -12.26 1.02 -11.13
N ALA A 379 -11.54 -0.09 -11.00
CA ALA A 379 -11.62 -1.25 -11.90
C ALA A 379 -12.79 -2.21 -11.59
N GLY A 380 -13.63 -1.93 -10.58
CA GLY A 380 -14.82 -2.71 -10.28
C GLY A 380 -14.53 -4.15 -9.85
N PHE A 381 -13.48 -4.37 -9.07
CA PHE A 381 -13.22 -5.66 -8.44
C PHE A 381 -14.12 -5.83 -7.20
N GLU A 382 -15.22 -6.56 -7.37
CA GLU A 382 -15.82 -7.43 -6.33
C GLU A 382 -15.63 -8.89 -6.73
#